data_AF-R7H614-F1
#
_entry.id   AF-R7H614-F1
#
_cell.length_a   1.000
_cell.length_b   1.000
_cell.length_c   1.000
_cell.angle_alpha   90.00
_cell.angle_beta   90.00
_cell.angle_gamma   90.00
#
_symmetry.space_group_name_H-M   'P 1'
#
loop_
_entity.id
_entity.type
_entity.pdbx_description
1 polymer ?
#
loop_
_entity_poly.entity_id
_entity_poly.type
_entity_poly.pdbx_seq_one_letter_code
_entity_poly.pdbx_strand_id
1 'polypeptide(L)'
;MKSILLIAACIVAMGFAVASCRFAPSPKLGDTVASSVFEPADTGLINKKTRAKVADTTIVADSVGLYYIGSGSTKQFLQLVSYPSRRDTTVYGKTLHIKVKGSAEINNVVRVKYYLLNGKDSLVKEVEQVKFS
;
A
#
# COMPACT_ATOMS: atom_id res chain seq x y z
N MET A 1 59.07 -6.63 -22.42
CA MET A 1 59.37 -7.54 -21.28
C MET A 1 59.37 -6.83 -19.92
N LYS A 2 59.80 -5.56 -19.83
CA LYS A 2 59.89 -4.80 -18.55
C LYS A 2 58.53 -4.50 -17.90
N SER A 3 57.50 -4.23 -18.71
CA SER A 3 56.12 -3.97 -18.25
C SER A 3 55.43 -5.21 -17.68
N ILE A 4 55.69 -6.39 -18.24
CA ILE A 4 55.11 -7.66 -17.79
C ILE A 4 55.69 -8.08 -16.42
N LEU A 5 56.99 -7.82 -16.21
CA LEU A 5 57.66 -8.06 -14.93
C LEU A 5 57.10 -7.18 -13.80
N LEU A 6 56.77 -5.92 -14.08
CA LEU A 6 56.17 -5.02 -13.09
C LEU A 6 54.75 -5.44 -12.69
N ILE A 7 53.95 -5.91 -13.65
CA ILE A 7 52.59 -6.40 -13.38
C ILE A 7 52.63 -7.66 -12.51
N ALA A 8 53.54 -8.59 -12.80
CA ALA A 8 53.72 -9.79 -11.99
C ALA A 8 54.15 -9.46 -10.54
N ALA A 9 55.03 -8.47 -10.36
CA ALA A 9 55.47 -8.03 -9.03
C ALA A 9 54.33 -7.41 -8.20
N CYS A 10 53.43 -6.64 -8.83
CA CYS A 10 52.28 -6.05 -8.14
C CYS A 10 51.27 -7.10 -7.66
N ILE A 11 51.04 -8.16 -8.43
CA ILE A 11 50.11 -9.25 -8.06
C ILE A 11 50.62 -10.01 -6.83
N VAL A 12 51.92 -10.27 -6.76
CA VAL A 12 52.54 -10.93 -5.60
C VAL A 12 52.44 -10.05 -4.35
N ALA A 13 52.69 -8.74 -4.47
CA ALA A 13 52.61 -7.81 -3.34
C ALA A 13 51.20 -7.70 -2.73
N MET A 14 50.14 -7.75 -3.55
CA MET A 14 48.75 -7.73 -3.06
C MET A 14 48.35 -9.01 -2.31
N GLY A 15 48.94 -10.16 -2.66
CA GLY A 15 48.68 -11.44 -1.98
C GLY A 15 49.18 -11.48 -0.53
N PHE A 16 50.24 -10.75 -0.20
CA PHE A 16 50.76 -10.68 1.18
C PHE A 16 49.95 -9.74 2.09
N ALA A 17 49.25 -8.75 1.53
CA ALA A 17 48.47 -7.79 2.32
C ALA A 17 47.17 -8.38 2.89
N VAL A 18 46.61 -9.43 2.28
CA VAL A 18 45.36 -10.08 2.76
C VAL A 18 45.60 -11.14 3.84
N ALA A 19 46.85 -11.56 4.06
CA ALA A 19 47.19 -12.57 5.07
C ALA A 19 47.37 -11.99 6.49
N SER A 20 47.40 -10.66 6.66
CA SER A 20 47.62 -9.99 7.94
C SER A 20 46.34 -9.76 8.76
N CYS A 21 45.16 -10.05 8.21
CA CYS A 21 43.90 -10.01 8.94
C CYS A 21 43.64 -11.34 9.68
N ARG A 22 44.53 -11.72 10.61
CA ARG A 22 44.19 -12.76 11.58
C ARG A 22 43.24 -12.16 12.61
N PHE A 23 41.95 -12.39 12.41
CA PHE A 23 40.90 -12.06 13.36
C PHE A 23 41.26 -12.68 14.72
N ALA A 24 41.37 -11.85 15.76
CA ALA A 24 41.64 -12.31 17.10
C ALA A 24 40.53 -13.30 17.53
N PRO A 25 40.86 -14.43 18.18
CA PRO A 25 39.85 -15.38 18.63
C PRO A 25 38.85 -14.66 19.54
N SER A 26 37.56 -14.73 19.19
CA SER A 26 36.51 -14.13 20.02
C SER A 26 36.54 -14.77 21.42
N PRO A 27 36.47 -13.99 22.50
CA PRO A 27 36.51 -14.53 23.86
C PRO A 27 35.32 -15.49 24.08
N LYS A 28 35.62 -16.71 24.53
CA LYS A 28 34.60 -17.67 25.00
C LYS A 28 34.12 -17.23 26.38
N LEU A 29 33.15 -16.32 26.41
CA LEU A 29 32.40 -15.99 27.60
C LEU A 29 31.52 -17.22 27.91
N GLY A 30 31.89 -17.99 28.95
CA GLY A 30 31.10 -19.14 29.40
C GLY A 30 29.72 -18.71 29.91
N ASP A 31 28.78 -19.64 30.02
CA ASP A 31 27.42 -19.57 30.62
C ASP A 31 26.61 -18.27 30.52
N THR A 32 26.95 -17.38 29.59
CA THR A 32 26.11 -16.26 29.20
C THR A 32 25.13 -16.76 28.17
N VAL A 33 23.86 -16.78 28.54
CA VAL A 33 22.75 -17.06 27.62
C VAL A 33 22.87 -16.09 26.44
N ALA A 34 22.75 -16.61 25.20
CA ALA A 34 22.91 -15.81 24.00
C ALA A 34 22.00 -14.57 24.03
N SER A 35 22.53 -13.40 23.63
CA SER A 35 21.77 -12.13 23.68
C SER A 35 20.48 -12.19 22.85
N SER A 36 20.42 -13.06 21.85
CA SER A 36 19.23 -13.33 21.03
C SER A 36 18.04 -13.91 21.82
N VAL A 37 18.26 -14.45 23.02
CA VAL A 37 17.17 -14.93 23.90
C VAL A 37 16.47 -13.77 24.61
N PHE A 38 17.15 -12.63 24.75
CA PHE A 38 16.63 -11.45 25.46
C PHE A 38 16.20 -10.32 24.53
N GLU A 39 16.36 -10.46 23.22
CA GLU A 39 15.92 -9.44 22.28
C GLU A 39 14.39 -9.41 22.20
N PRO A 40 13.76 -8.28 22.57
CA PRO A 40 12.32 -8.12 22.36
C PRO A 40 12.05 -8.15 20.84
N ALA A 41 10.94 -8.75 20.44
CA ALA A 41 10.58 -8.85 19.03
C ALA A 41 10.69 -7.48 18.32
N ASP A 42 11.49 -7.43 17.24
CA ASP A 42 11.74 -6.22 16.45
C ASP A 42 10.44 -5.68 15.84
N THR A 43 9.76 -4.81 16.58
CA THR A 43 8.48 -4.21 16.17
C THR A 43 8.63 -3.37 14.91
N GLY A 44 9.84 -2.88 14.60
CA GLY A 44 10.14 -2.12 13.38
C GLY A 44 9.99 -2.94 12.10
N LEU A 45 10.48 -4.18 12.08
CA LEU A 45 10.37 -5.07 10.92
C LEU A 45 8.94 -5.62 10.77
N ILE A 46 8.26 -5.89 11.88
CA ILE A 46 6.86 -6.29 11.89
C ILE A 46 5.99 -5.16 11.32
N ASN A 47 6.16 -3.92 11.82
CA ASN A 47 5.41 -2.76 11.33
C ASN A 47 5.70 -2.44 9.86
N LYS A 48 6.95 -2.61 9.41
CA LYS A 48 7.33 -2.42 8.00
C LYS A 48 6.65 -3.45 7.10
N LYS A 49 6.61 -4.73 7.51
CA LYS A 49 5.90 -5.80 6.78
C LYS A 49 4.40 -5.58 6.76
N THR A 50 3.79 -5.13 7.87
CA THR A 50 2.36 -4.79 7.92
C THR A 50 2.04 -3.61 7.01
N ARG A 51 2.86 -2.55 7.02
CA ARG A 51 2.68 -1.40 6.13
C ARG A 51 2.86 -1.75 4.66
N ALA A 52 3.82 -2.61 4.32
CA ALA A 52 4.01 -3.09 2.95
C ALA A 52 2.81 -3.92 2.47
N LYS A 53 2.26 -4.80 3.32
CA LYS A 53 1.03 -5.56 3.01
C LYS A 53 -0.20 -4.67 2.82
N VAL A 54 -0.31 -3.58 3.58
CA VAL A 54 -1.39 -2.58 3.43
C VAL A 54 -1.21 -1.77 2.15
N ALA A 55 0.03 -1.40 1.80
CA ALA A 55 0.32 -0.67 0.57
C ALA A 55 0.04 -1.50 -0.70
N ASP A 56 0.25 -2.82 -0.65
CA ASP A 56 0.02 -3.75 -1.76
C ASP A 56 -1.46 -4.08 -1.98
N THR A 57 -2.31 -3.89 -0.96
CA THR A 57 -3.78 -4.05 -1.05
C THR A 57 -4.53 -2.75 -1.31
N THR A 58 -3.88 -1.60 -1.14
CA THR A 58 -4.44 -0.34 -1.62
C THR A 58 -4.07 -0.17 -3.08
N ILE A 59 -4.93 -0.67 -3.97
CA ILE A 59 -5.15 0.02 -5.24
C ILE A 59 -5.37 1.47 -4.84
N VAL A 60 -4.40 2.34 -5.13
CA VAL A 60 -4.49 3.80 -4.98
C VAL A 60 -5.46 4.30 -6.05
N ALA A 61 -6.69 3.78 -6.01
CA ALA A 61 -7.83 4.33 -6.68
C ALA A 61 -8.08 5.63 -5.94
N ASP A 62 -7.84 6.74 -6.63
CA ASP A 62 -8.20 8.07 -6.17
C ASP A 62 -9.59 8.00 -5.50
N SER A 63 -9.62 8.23 -4.18
CA SER A 63 -10.82 8.10 -3.36
C SER A 63 -11.88 9.10 -3.78
N VAL A 64 -11.51 10.10 -4.59
CA VAL A 64 -12.40 11.08 -5.18
C VAL A 64 -13.44 10.39 -6.07
N GLY A 65 -14.70 10.63 -5.73
CA GLY A 65 -15.86 10.10 -6.44
C GLY A 65 -16.21 8.63 -6.09
N LEU A 66 -15.58 8.05 -5.07
CA LEU A 66 -15.96 6.76 -4.50
C LEU A 66 -16.85 6.95 -3.27
N TYR A 67 -17.93 6.18 -3.22
CA TYR A 67 -18.91 6.25 -2.15
C TYR A 67 -19.42 4.86 -1.78
N TYR A 68 -19.82 4.68 -0.53
CA TYR A 68 -20.66 3.56 -0.14
C TYR A 68 -22.13 3.91 -0.37
N ILE A 69 -22.94 2.92 -0.76
CA ILE A 69 -24.40 3.10 -0.83
C ILE A 69 -24.98 3.02 0.58
N GLY A 70 -25.64 4.08 1.02
CA GLY A 70 -26.31 4.15 2.32
C GLY A 70 -27.62 3.37 2.36
N SER A 71 -28.02 2.95 3.56
CA SER A 71 -29.26 2.19 3.78
C SER A 71 -30.53 2.99 3.51
N GLY A 72 -30.48 4.33 3.58
CA GLY A 72 -31.58 5.22 3.24
C GLY A 72 -31.75 5.47 1.73
N SER A 73 -31.03 4.74 0.87
CA SER A 73 -31.29 4.82 -0.57
C SER A 73 -32.67 4.27 -0.90
N THR A 74 -33.46 5.08 -1.59
CA THR A 74 -34.79 4.71 -2.11
C THR A 74 -34.76 4.57 -3.63
N LYS A 75 -35.92 4.31 -4.26
CA LYS A 75 -36.03 4.31 -5.72
C LYS A 75 -35.74 5.68 -6.35
N GLN A 76 -36.09 6.76 -5.66
CA GLN A 76 -35.96 8.14 -6.17
C GLN A 76 -34.65 8.80 -5.73
N PHE A 77 -34.16 8.48 -4.54
CA PHE A 77 -32.97 9.11 -3.96
C PHE A 77 -31.87 8.10 -3.71
N LEU A 78 -30.62 8.49 -4.01
CA LEU A 78 -29.42 7.71 -3.72
C LEU A 78 -28.69 8.39 -2.55
N GLN A 79 -28.58 7.66 -1.43
CA GLN A 79 -27.75 8.08 -0.31
C GLN A 79 -26.33 7.58 -0.55
N LEU A 80 -25.38 8.50 -0.56
CA LEU A 80 -23.96 8.27 -0.73
C LEU A 80 -23.25 8.56 0.58
N VAL A 81 -22.37 7.65 0.96
CA VAL A 81 -21.60 7.72 2.19
C VAL A 81 -20.12 7.79 1.82
N SER A 82 -19.39 8.69 2.46
CA SER A 82 -18.01 9.03 2.11
C SER A 82 -17.03 7.84 2.03
N TYR A 83 -16.33 7.77 0.89
CA TYR A 83 -15.14 7.00 0.56
C TYR A 83 -13.86 7.45 1.30
N PRO A 84 -13.11 6.74 2.16
CA PRO A 84 -13.39 5.52 2.92
C PRO A 84 -13.94 5.77 4.33
N SER A 85 -14.02 7.04 4.76
CA SER A 85 -14.23 7.43 6.17
C SER A 85 -15.63 7.11 6.72
N ARG A 86 -16.64 6.96 5.85
CA ARG A 86 -18.05 6.73 6.19
C ARG A 86 -18.66 7.74 7.17
N ARG A 87 -18.12 8.96 7.24
CA ARG A 87 -18.59 10.01 8.16
C ARG A 87 -19.65 10.88 7.51
N ASP A 88 -19.32 11.40 6.33
CA ASP A 88 -20.19 12.30 5.60
C ASP A 88 -21.18 11.51 4.75
N THR A 89 -22.43 11.94 4.76
CA THR A 89 -23.49 11.38 3.94
C THR A 89 -24.14 12.47 3.11
N THR A 90 -24.29 12.21 1.81
CA THR A 90 -24.95 13.10 0.87
C THR A 90 -26.10 12.35 0.19
N VAL A 91 -27.15 13.07 -0.18
CA VAL A 91 -28.33 12.48 -0.83
C VAL A 91 -28.55 13.19 -2.15
N TYR A 92 -28.65 12.41 -3.22
CA TYR A 92 -28.89 12.91 -4.57
C TYR A 92 -30.13 12.28 -5.18
N GLY A 93 -30.84 13.04 -6.02
CA GLY A 93 -31.92 12.51 -6.84
C GLY A 93 -31.37 11.62 -7.96
N LYS A 94 -32.05 10.50 -8.25
CA LYS A 94 -31.75 9.63 -9.40
C LYS A 94 -32.48 10.15 -10.63
N THR A 95 -31.88 9.98 -11.79
CA THR A 95 -32.62 10.15 -13.05
C THR A 95 -33.63 9.04 -13.25
N LEU A 96 -34.66 9.30 -14.06
CA LEU A 96 -35.67 8.30 -14.44
C LEU A 96 -35.03 7.05 -15.06
N HIS A 97 -33.98 7.24 -15.86
CA HIS A 97 -33.21 6.18 -16.50
C HIS A 97 -31.76 6.22 -16.00
N ILE A 98 -31.52 5.63 -14.84
CA ILE A 98 -30.19 5.47 -14.26
C ILE A 98 -29.50 4.25 -14.87
N LYS A 99 -28.26 4.42 -15.32
CA LYS A 99 -27.44 3.29 -15.77
C LYS A 99 -26.70 2.69 -14.57
N VAL A 100 -26.87 1.41 -14.32
CA VAL A 100 -26.18 0.69 -13.25
C VAL A 100 -25.26 -0.37 -13.87
N LYS A 101 -23.97 -0.32 -13.51
CA LYS A 101 -22.97 -1.32 -13.90
C LYS A 101 -22.54 -2.09 -12.66
N GLY A 102 -22.81 -3.40 -12.65
CA GLY A 102 -22.57 -4.26 -11.50
C GLY A 102 -23.70 -4.20 -10.47
N SER A 103 -23.38 -4.36 -9.19
CA SER A 103 -24.33 -4.32 -8.08
C SER A 103 -24.30 -2.97 -7.35
N ALA A 104 -25.47 -2.34 -7.26
CA ALA A 104 -25.71 -1.12 -6.48
C ALA A 104 -26.48 -1.42 -5.19
N GLU A 105 -26.15 -2.52 -4.51
CA GLU A 105 -26.67 -2.85 -3.19
C GLU A 105 -26.08 -1.98 -2.08
N ILE A 106 -26.77 -1.96 -0.94
CA ILE A 106 -26.37 -1.22 0.26
C ILE A 106 -24.99 -1.71 0.71
N ASN A 107 -24.14 -0.78 1.16
CA ASN A 107 -22.75 -0.98 1.59
C ASN A 107 -21.74 -1.37 0.49
N ASN A 108 -22.15 -1.49 -0.78
CA ASN A 108 -21.19 -1.63 -1.88
C ASN A 108 -20.49 -0.30 -2.17
N VAL A 109 -19.23 -0.39 -2.59
CA VAL A 109 -18.45 0.76 -3.06
C VAL A 109 -18.78 1.01 -4.53
N VAL A 110 -19.17 2.24 -4.81
CA VAL A 110 -19.58 2.67 -6.14
C VAL A 110 -18.92 3.97 -6.55
N ARG A 111 -18.67 4.10 -7.84
CA ARG A 111 -18.33 5.35 -8.51
C ARG A 111 -19.59 5.93 -9.13
N VAL A 112 -19.87 7.19 -8.83
CA VAL A 112 -21.09 7.87 -9.26
C VAL A 112 -20.75 8.95 -10.27
N LYS A 113 -21.51 9.01 -11.37
CA LYS A 113 -21.46 10.12 -12.33
C LYS A 113 -22.72 10.95 -12.24
N TYR A 114 -22.56 12.27 -12.24
CA TYR A 114 -23.65 13.22 -12.11
C TYR A 114 -23.96 13.91 -13.44
N TYR A 115 -25.18 14.41 -13.55
CA TYR A 115 -25.50 15.50 -14.46
C TYR A 115 -25.09 16.82 -13.82
N LEU A 116 -24.35 17.61 -14.58
CA LEU A 116 -23.97 18.96 -14.22
C LEU A 116 -25.09 19.90 -14.66
N LEU A 117 -25.75 20.53 -13.70
CA LEU A 117 -26.66 21.65 -13.95
C LEU A 117 -25.99 22.90 -13.39
N ASN A 118 -25.77 23.91 -14.25
CA ASN A 118 -25.12 25.16 -13.87
C ASN A 118 -23.76 24.97 -13.16
N GLY A 119 -22.99 23.97 -13.58
CA GLY A 119 -21.68 23.64 -13.01
C GLY A 119 -21.73 22.92 -11.65
N LYS A 120 -22.90 22.50 -11.16
CA LYS A 120 -23.06 21.75 -9.90
C LYS A 120 -23.61 20.35 -10.15
N ASP A 121 -23.13 19.39 -9.35
CA ASP A 121 -23.65 18.03 -9.33
C ASP A 121 -25.09 18.02 -8.84
N SER A 122 -26.02 17.66 -9.73
CA SER A 122 -27.45 17.75 -9.45
C SER A 122 -28.13 16.40 -9.36
N LEU A 123 -28.00 15.57 -10.39
CA LEU A 123 -28.70 14.28 -10.48
C LEU A 123 -27.75 13.15 -10.81
N VAL A 124 -28.02 11.97 -10.26
CA VAL A 124 -27.23 10.76 -10.53
C VAL A 124 -27.59 10.20 -11.90
N LYS A 125 -26.61 10.12 -12.80
CA LYS A 125 -26.72 9.58 -14.15
C LYS A 125 -26.37 8.10 -14.22
N GLU A 126 -25.25 7.73 -13.60
CA GLU A 126 -24.67 6.39 -13.70
C GLU A 126 -24.03 6.00 -12.37
N VAL A 127 -24.18 4.72 -12.00
CA VAL A 127 -23.58 4.10 -10.81
C VAL A 127 -22.80 2.87 -11.27
N GLU A 128 -21.51 2.85 -10.97
CA GLU A 128 -20.60 1.77 -11.34
C GLU A 128 -20.00 1.14 -10.09
N GLN A 129 -20.18 -0.18 -9.93
CA GLN A 129 -19.60 -0.90 -8.81
C GLN A 129 -18.08 -1.00 -8.97
N VAL A 130 -17.35 -0.61 -7.93
CA VAL A 130 -15.90 -0.78 -7.89
C VAL A 130 -15.60 -2.09 -7.17
N LYS A 131 -14.97 -3.02 -7.89
CA LYS A 131 -14.44 -4.26 -7.32
C LYS A 131 -12.96 -4.06 -7.04
N PHE A 132 -12.56 -4.24 -5.79
CA PHE A 132 -11.15 -4.35 -5.44
C PHE A 132 -10.75 -5.82 -5.65
N SER A 133 -9.82 -6.05 -6.57
CA SER A 133 -9.28 -7.38 -6.89
C SER A 133 -8.13 -7.75 -5.99
#